data_AF-A0AA90XS39-F1
#
_entry.id   AF-A0AA90XS39-F1
#
_cell.length_a   1.000
_cell.length_b   1.000
_cell.length_c   1.000
_cell.angle_alpha   90.00
_cell.angle_beta   90.00
_cell.angle_gamma   90.00
#
_symmetry.space_group_name_H-M   'P 1'
#
loop_
_entity.id
_entity.type
_entity.pdbx_description
1 polymer ?
#
loop_
_entity_poly.entity_id
_entity_poly.type
_entity_poly.pdbx_seq_one_letter_code
_entity_poly.pdbx_strand_id
1 'polypeptide(L)'
;MPMTLAGTSFAEFSNEYLRRLSDEVIYEFNSVKYLGPLRTTPKRFYLSEVDSAFKMKGENNLGGELYMAGSKVISELNEWMKSFEIPYSLKVKNFGNELSGKVISIILKDLRNGTLVTPMDVGFGIGQVLPIITEAIVSNNNILCVEQPEIHLHPRLQAHLADLFIASVTAADGRLKNQWIIETHSESLMLRMQRRIREGKIKKELVKVYYVLSDESGSKILSLPLDDDGDFTEHWPNGFFEERLNEIFGA
;
A
#
# COMPACT_ATOMS: atom_id res chain seq x y z
N MET A 1 -50.85 -2.25 -29.30
CA MET A 1 -51.06 -1.16 -28.32
C MET A 1 -49.99 -1.28 -27.25
N PRO A 2 -49.01 -0.35 -27.21
CA PRO A 2 -48.04 -0.33 -26.13
C PRO A 2 -48.75 0.15 -24.85
N MET A 3 -48.55 -0.59 -23.78
CA MET A 3 -49.12 -0.28 -22.47
C MET A 3 -48.25 0.81 -21.84
N THR A 4 -48.69 2.06 -21.95
CA THR A 4 -48.17 3.18 -21.19
C THR A 4 -48.58 3.02 -19.74
N LEU A 5 -47.75 2.33 -18.96
CA LEU A 5 -47.72 2.53 -17.51
C LEU A 5 -47.16 3.94 -17.25
N ALA A 6 -47.83 4.63 -16.35
CA ALA A 6 -47.52 5.99 -15.95
C ALA A 6 -46.03 6.17 -15.56
N GLY A 7 -45.41 7.24 -16.05
CA GLY A 7 -44.30 7.91 -15.37
C GLY A 7 -42.92 7.84 -16.02
N THR A 8 -42.46 6.68 -16.48
CA THR A 8 -41.11 6.49 -17.06
C THR A 8 -41.12 5.26 -17.95
N SER A 9 -40.53 5.32 -19.14
CA SER A 9 -40.48 4.13 -20.00
C SER A 9 -39.65 3.02 -19.33
N PHE A 10 -40.01 1.76 -19.54
CA PHE A 10 -39.25 0.62 -19.01
C PHE A 10 -37.76 0.67 -19.39
N ALA A 11 -37.44 1.27 -20.55
CA ALA A 11 -36.08 1.49 -21.02
C ALA A 11 -35.34 2.58 -20.21
N GLU A 12 -36.03 3.66 -19.81
CA GLU A 12 -35.44 4.71 -18.94
C GLU A 12 -35.18 4.17 -17.53
N PHE A 13 -36.14 3.40 -16.97
CA PHE A 13 -35.96 2.74 -15.69
C PHE A 13 -34.80 1.73 -15.71
N SER A 14 -34.72 0.91 -16.77
CA SER A 14 -33.63 -0.06 -16.94
C SER A 14 -32.27 0.62 -17.09
N ASN A 15 -32.20 1.74 -17.83
CA ASN A 15 -30.98 2.52 -18.00
C ASN A 15 -30.52 3.20 -16.71
N GLU A 16 -31.45 3.73 -15.90
CA GLU A 16 -31.11 4.31 -14.60
C GLU A 16 -30.56 3.23 -13.65
N TYR A 17 -31.18 2.06 -13.62
CA TYR A 17 -30.73 0.95 -12.78
C TYR A 17 -29.34 0.44 -13.21
N LEU A 18 -29.11 0.29 -14.52
CA LEU A 18 -27.79 -0.10 -15.04
C LEU A 18 -26.72 0.96 -14.76
N ARG A 19 -27.06 2.25 -14.81
CA ARG A 19 -26.13 3.33 -14.43
C ARG A 19 -25.78 3.27 -12.95
N ARG A 20 -26.76 3.10 -12.06
CA ARG A 20 -26.50 2.95 -10.63
C ARG A 20 -25.62 1.74 -10.33
N LEU A 21 -25.91 0.60 -10.95
CA LEU A 21 -25.08 -0.60 -10.81
C LEU A 21 -23.66 -0.37 -11.34
N SER A 22 -23.52 0.31 -12.49
CA SER A 22 -22.22 0.68 -13.04
C SER A 22 -21.46 1.61 -12.09
N ASP A 23 -22.13 2.61 -11.52
CA ASP A 23 -21.53 3.56 -10.59
C ASP A 23 -21.10 2.88 -9.29
N GLU A 24 -21.89 1.95 -8.76
CA GLU A 24 -21.53 1.11 -7.61
C GLU A 24 -20.32 0.22 -7.92
N VAL A 25 -20.33 -0.47 -9.06
CA VAL A 25 -19.20 -1.32 -9.48
C VAL A 25 -17.92 -0.48 -9.64
N ILE A 26 -18.03 0.68 -10.29
CA ILE A 26 -16.90 1.62 -10.45
C ILE A 26 -16.43 2.14 -9.08
N TYR A 27 -17.35 2.45 -8.17
CA TYR A 27 -17.03 2.88 -6.82
C TYR A 27 -16.24 1.80 -6.05
N GLU A 28 -16.72 0.56 -6.08
CA GLU A 28 -16.05 -0.57 -5.44
C GLU A 28 -14.67 -0.83 -6.04
N PHE A 29 -14.53 -0.82 -7.37
CA PHE A 29 -13.21 -0.99 -8.00
C PHE A 29 -12.26 0.18 -7.74
N ASN A 30 -12.77 1.42 -7.66
CA ASN A 30 -11.96 2.57 -7.28
C ASN A 30 -11.52 2.55 -5.81
N SER A 31 -12.18 1.75 -4.96
CA SER A 31 -11.75 1.54 -3.58
C SER A 31 -10.50 0.65 -3.48
N VAL A 32 -10.21 -0.14 -4.52
CA VAL A 32 -9.04 -1.02 -4.61
C VAL A 32 -7.87 -0.28 -5.23
N LYS A 33 -6.74 -0.25 -4.53
CA LYS A 33 -5.47 0.26 -5.05
C LYS A 33 -4.44 -0.86 -5.08
N TYR A 34 -3.64 -0.87 -6.13
CA TYR A 34 -2.65 -1.91 -6.36
C TYR A 34 -1.26 -1.31 -6.52
N LEU A 35 -0.34 -1.84 -5.72
CA LEU A 35 1.08 -1.55 -5.77
C LEU A 35 1.79 -2.84 -6.24
N GLY A 36 2.32 -2.84 -7.47
CA GLY A 36 3.07 -3.97 -8.05
C GLY A 36 4.57 -3.96 -7.72
N PRO A 37 5.27 -5.10 -7.78
CA PRO A 37 6.50 -5.41 -7.02
C PRO A 37 7.66 -4.48 -7.33
N LEU A 38 7.72 -3.99 -8.57
CA LEU A 38 8.58 -2.89 -8.97
C LEU A 38 7.75 -1.61 -8.97
N ARG A 39 7.94 -0.76 -7.97
CA ARG A 39 7.31 0.57 -7.96
C ARG A 39 7.85 1.42 -9.10
N THR A 40 6.99 2.27 -9.64
CA THR A 40 7.34 3.23 -10.68
C THR A 40 8.53 4.08 -10.25
N THR A 41 9.50 4.23 -11.15
CA THR A 41 10.67 5.05 -10.89
C THR A 41 10.24 6.50 -10.62
N PRO A 42 10.69 7.12 -9.52
CA PRO A 42 10.30 8.48 -9.21
C PRO A 42 10.73 9.46 -10.31
N LYS A 43 9.82 10.33 -10.73
CA LYS A 43 10.08 11.40 -11.70
C LYS A 43 10.56 12.67 -10.99
N ARG A 44 11.37 13.49 -11.66
CA ARG A 44 11.77 14.82 -11.14
C ARG A 44 10.58 15.79 -11.06
N PHE A 45 9.69 15.69 -12.04
CA PHE A 45 8.49 16.51 -12.16
C PHE A 45 7.28 15.61 -12.45
N TYR A 46 6.16 15.99 -11.86
CA TYR A 46 4.86 15.35 -11.99
C TYR A 46 3.86 16.37 -12.52
N LEU A 47 3.02 15.98 -13.48
CA LEU A 47 2.03 16.85 -14.08
C LEU A 47 0.65 16.53 -13.49
N SER A 48 -0.05 17.54 -12.96
CA SER A 48 -1.30 17.29 -12.23
C SER A 48 -2.50 16.95 -13.11
N GLU A 49 -2.52 17.38 -14.37
CA GLU A 49 -3.71 17.32 -15.24
C GLU A 49 -3.72 16.11 -16.18
N VAL A 50 -2.56 15.52 -16.45
CA VAL A 50 -2.39 14.47 -17.46
C VAL A 50 -2.46 13.06 -16.88
N ASP A 51 -2.31 12.91 -15.55
CA ASP A 51 -2.13 11.60 -14.90
C ASP A 51 -3.43 10.99 -14.32
N SER A 52 -4.58 11.66 -14.43
CA SER A 52 -5.87 11.05 -14.04
C SER A 52 -6.22 9.82 -14.89
N ALA A 53 -5.75 9.78 -16.15
CA ALA A 53 -5.87 8.61 -17.03
C ALA A 53 -4.91 7.46 -16.66
N PHE A 54 -3.82 7.74 -15.95
CA PHE A 54 -2.80 6.75 -15.56
C PHE A 54 -3.14 5.99 -14.26
N LYS A 55 -4.13 6.45 -13.49
CA LYS A 55 -4.65 5.71 -12.32
C LYS A 55 -5.06 4.27 -12.61
N MET A 56 -5.45 3.95 -13.86
CA MET A 56 -5.83 2.60 -14.27
C MET A 56 -4.65 1.63 -14.51
N LYS A 57 -3.39 2.10 -14.55
CA LYS A 57 -2.22 1.27 -14.89
C LYS A 57 -1.27 0.97 -13.72
N GLY A 58 -1.64 1.32 -12.49
CA GLY A 58 -0.75 1.13 -11.33
C GLY A 58 0.48 2.05 -11.34
N GLU A 59 0.52 3.04 -12.24
CA GLU A 59 1.50 4.12 -12.19
C GLU A 59 0.98 5.22 -11.25
N ASN A 60 1.44 5.21 -10.00
CA ASN A 60 1.04 6.23 -9.02
C ASN A 60 1.66 7.59 -9.40
N ASN A 61 0.81 8.62 -9.54
CA ASN A 61 1.27 10.02 -9.56
C ASN A 61 1.55 10.48 -8.14
N LEU A 62 2.64 9.95 -7.57
CA LEU A 62 3.07 10.19 -6.20
C LEU A 62 3.21 11.69 -5.90
N GLY A 63 3.74 12.48 -6.84
CA GLY A 63 3.87 13.92 -6.67
C GLY A 63 2.53 14.63 -6.56
N GLY A 64 1.60 14.32 -7.46
CA GLY A 64 0.25 14.88 -7.45
C GLY A 64 -0.53 14.52 -6.19
N GLU A 65 -0.47 13.26 -5.76
CA GLU A 65 -1.12 12.78 -4.54
C GLU A 65 -0.61 13.50 -3.29
N LEU A 66 0.72 13.55 -3.12
CA LEU A 66 1.34 14.22 -1.98
C LEU A 66 1.07 15.74 -1.99
N TYR A 67 1.00 16.36 -3.16
CA TYR A 67 0.63 17.77 -3.27
C TYR A 67 -0.81 18.02 -2.81
N MET A 68 -1.76 17.19 -3.25
CA MET A 68 -3.17 17.32 -2.89
C MET A 68 -3.45 16.93 -1.43
N ALA A 69 -2.67 16.01 -0.87
CA ALA A 69 -2.81 15.54 0.51
C ALA A 69 -2.48 16.62 1.57
N GLY A 70 -1.69 17.64 1.19
CA GLY A 70 -1.42 18.81 2.02
C GLY A 70 -0.40 18.57 3.14
N SER A 71 -0.10 19.63 3.91
CA SER A 71 1.04 19.67 4.84
C SER A 71 0.96 18.67 6.00
N LYS A 72 -0.25 18.33 6.46
CA LYS A 72 -0.44 17.36 7.55
C LYS A 72 0.08 15.97 7.15
N VAL A 73 -0.29 15.51 5.96
CA VAL A 73 0.17 14.22 5.41
C VAL A 73 1.68 14.23 5.20
N ILE A 74 2.23 15.33 4.68
CA ILE A 74 3.69 15.46 4.53
C ILE A 74 4.42 15.38 5.87
N SER A 75 3.85 15.94 6.94
CA SER A 75 4.43 15.83 8.28
C SER A 75 4.42 14.39 8.78
N GLU A 76 3.30 13.68 8.65
CA GLU A 76 3.17 12.29 9.06
C GLU A 76 4.09 11.37 8.25
N LEU A 77 4.19 11.61 6.94
CA LEU A 77 5.11 10.89 6.07
C LEU A 77 6.56 11.07 6.50
N ASN A 78 6.95 12.28 6.91
CA ASN A 78 8.30 12.53 7.43
C ASN A 78 8.59 11.79 8.74
N GLU A 79 7.61 11.66 9.63
CA GLU A 79 7.75 10.87 10.86
C GLU A 79 7.90 9.37 10.56
N TRP A 80 7.16 8.87 9.56
CA TRP A 80 7.35 7.50 9.09
C TRP A 80 8.73 7.32 8.45
N MET A 81 9.16 8.21 7.54
CA MET A 81 10.50 8.15 6.94
C MET A 81 11.59 8.08 8.02
N LYS A 82 11.46 8.87 9.08
CA LYS A 82 12.36 8.83 10.25
C LYS A 82 12.30 7.49 10.99
N SER A 83 11.11 6.92 11.17
CA SER A 83 10.92 5.60 11.80
C SER A 83 11.51 4.45 10.97
N PHE A 84 11.53 4.59 9.65
CA PHE A 84 12.24 3.72 8.71
C PHE A 84 13.75 4.05 8.62
N GLU A 85 14.27 4.94 9.47
CA GLU A 85 15.67 5.42 9.45
C GLU A 85 16.13 5.92 8.08
N ILE A 86 15.19 6.47 7.30
CA ILE A 86 15.48 7.11 6.02
C ILE A 86 15.98 8.53 6.34
N PRO A 87 17.25 8.87 6.02
CA PRO A 87 17.87 10.13 6.46
C PRO A 87 17.47 11.31 5.56
N TYR A 88 16.19 11.41 5.21
CA TYR A 88 15.65 12.44 4.34
C TYR A 88 14.38 13.04 4.92
N SER A 89 14.19 14.34 4.68
CA SER A 89 12.89 15.00 4.88
C SER A 89 12.29 15.41 3.54
N LEU A 90 11.02 15.12 3.35
CA LEU A 90 10.27 15.34 2.14
C LEU A 90 9.50 16.66 2.20
N LYS A 91 9.53 17.40 1.08
CA LYS A 91 8.69 18.56 0.78
C LYS A 91 8.14 18.43 -0.62
N VAL A 92 6.96 18.97 -0.85
CA VAL A 92 6.35 19.05 -2.20
C VAL A 92 6.20 20.51 -2.59
N LYS A 93 6.60 20.85 -3.82
CA LYS A 93 6.45 22.20 -4.36
C LYS A 93 5.79 22.16 -5.73
N ASN A 94 4.94 23.16 -5.99
CA ASN A 94 4.46 23.47 -7.32
C ASN A 94 5.37 24.53 -7.94
N PHE A 95 5.97 24.21 -9.08
CA PHE A 95 6.76 25.11 -9.92
C PHE A 95 5.98 25.61 -11.15
N GLY A 96 4.75 25.13 -11.32
CA GLY A 96 3.86 25.53 -12.39
C GLY A 96 3.18 26.89 -12.13
N ASN A 97 2.53 27.42 -13.16
CA ASN A 97 1.78 28.67 -13.12
C ASN A 97 0.48 28.56 -13.94
N GLU A 98 -0.26 29.66 -14.09
CA GLU A 98 -1.53 29.68 -14.82
C GLU A 98 -1.40 29.25 -16.30
N LEU A 99 -0.23 29.41 -16.91
CA LEU A 99 0.03 29.06 -18.32
C LEU A 99 0.54 27.63 -18.49
N SER A 100 1.38 27.15 -17.56
CA SER A 100 2.01 25.83 -17.64
C SER A 100 1.25 24.72 -16.90
N GLY A 101 0.15 25.06 -16.22
CA GLY A 101 -0.55 24.16 -15.31
C GLY A 101 0.30 23.83 -14.09
N LYS A 102 -0.15 22.87 -13.27
CA LYS A 102 0.59 22.46 -12.05
C LYS A 102 1.75 21.54 -12.42
N VAL A 103 2.97 21.99 -12.12
CA VAL A 103 4.21 21.22 -12.26
C VAL A 103 4.76 20.92 -10.88
N ILE A 104 4.51 19.71 -10.39
CA ILE A 104 4.82 19.31 -9.03
C ILE A 104 6.19 18.65 -8.97
N SER A 105 6.98 18.97 -7.95
CA SER A 105 8.23 18.28 -7.67
C SER A 105 8.32 17.89 -6.20
N ILE A 106 8.77 16.66 -5.97
CA ILE A 106 9.12 16.14 -4.65
C ILE A 106 10.59 16.49 -4.39
N ILE A 107 10.83 17.19 -3.30
CA ILE A 107 12.16 17.61 -2.87
C ILE A 107 12.49 16.87 -1.58
N LEU A 108 13.60 16.14 -1.59
CA LEU A 108 14.16 15.49 -0.42
C LEU A 108 15.34 16.33 0.08
N LYS A 109 15.35 16.66 1.36
CA LYS A 109 16.53 17.23 2.04
C LYS A 109 17.23 16.13 2.80
N ASP A 110 18.45 15.81 2.41
CA ASP A 110 19.32 14.88 3.13
C ASP A 110 19.67 15.48 4.49
N LEU A 111 19.36 14.74 5.56
CA LEU A 111 19.55 15.21 6.94
C LEU A 111 21.01 15.11 7.40
N ARG A 112 21.88 14.40 6.66
CA ARG A 112 23.29 14.21 7.00
C ARG A 112 24.15 15.41 6.61
N ASN A 113 23.86 16.01 5.44
CA ASN A 113 24.66 17.10 4.86
C ASN A 113 23.83 18.33 4.44
N GLY A 114 22.50 18.26 4.50
CA GLY A 114 21.59 19.36 4.14
C GLY A 114 21.34 19.51 2.63
N THR A 115 21.90 18.63 1.79
CA THR A 115 21.77 18.69 0.33
C THR A 115 20.33 18.44 -0.09
N LEU A 116 19.86 19.24 -1.06
CA LEU A 116 18.55 19.05 -1.68
C LEU A 116 18.70 18.17 -2.92
N VAL A 117 17.88 17.13 -2.97
CA VAL A 117 17.88 16.13 -4.03
C VAL A 117 16.44 15.79 -4.42
N THR A 118 16.24 15.20 -5.60
CA THR A 118 14.95 14.63 -5.98
C THR A 118 14.92 13.14 -5.65
N PRO A 119 13.74 12.51 -5.56
CA PRO A 119 13.62 11.06 -5.45
C PRO A 119 14.36 10.26 -6.54
N MET A 120 14.67 10.88 -7.70
CA MET A 120 15.47 10.27 -8.77
C MET A 120 16.97 10.21 -8.44
N ASP A 121 17.44 11.09 -7.54
CA ASP A 121 18.86 11.23 -7.19
C ASP A 121 19.24 10.39 -5.94
N VAL A 122 18.26 9.70 -5.32
CA VAL A 122 18.48 8.88 -4.12
C VAL A 122 18.45 7.38 -4.44
N GLY A 123 19.00 6.57 -3.53
CA GLY A 123 19.05 5.13 -3.68
C GLY A 123 17.69 4.49 -3.89
N PHE A 124 17.66 3.44 -4.72
CA PHE A 124 16.46 2.77 -5.23
C PHE A 124 15.43 2.41 -4.14
N GLY A 125 15.88 2.00 -2.94
CA GLY A 125 15.00 1.57 -1.85
C GLY A 125 14.03 2.64 -1.34
N ILE A 126 14.39 3.93 -1.36
CA ILE A 126 13.49 5.01 -0.90
C ILE A 126 12.32 5.17 -1.87
N GLY A 127 12.58 5.06 -3.17
CA GLY A 127 11.55 5.11 -4.21
C GLY A 127 10.55 3.96 -4.12
N GLN A 128 10.96 2.81 -3.58
CA GLN A 128 10.09 1.63 -3.41
C GLN A 128 9.18 1.75 -2.18
N VAL A 129 9.67 2.34 -1.08
CA VAL A 129 8.91 2.46 0.18
C VAL A 129 7.99 3.67 0.20
N LEU A 130 8.39 4.77 -0.44
CA LEU A 130 7.65 6.02 -0.38
C LEU A 130 6.20 5.89 -0.87
N PRO A 131 5.88 5.18 -1.97
CA PRO A 131 4.51 4.91 -2.38
C PRO A 131 3.71 4.14 -1.32
N ILE A 132 4.32 3.16 -0.65
CA ILE A 132 3.67 2.34 0.39
C ILE A 132 3.30 3.22 1.59
N ILE A 133 4.26 4.03 2.08
CA ILE A 133 4.00 4.98 3.17
C ILE A 133 2.92 5.98 2.78
N THR A 134 2.98 6.50 1.56
CA THR A 134 2.00 7.47 1.06
C THR A 134 0.60 6.87 1.06
N GLU A 135 0.44 5.67 0.52
CA GLU A 135 -0.86 5.00 0.47
C GLU A 135 -1.40 4.66 1.86
N ALA A 136 -0.55 4.21 2.78
CA ALA A 136 -0.94 3.94 4.17
C ALA A 136 -1.54 5.17 4.87
N ILE A 137 -1.00 6.36 4.58
CA ILE A 137 -1.43 7.62 5.20
C ILE A 137 -2.64 8.20 4.47
N VAL A 138 -2.57 8.33 3.15
CA VAL A 138 -3.56 9.06 2.33
C VAL A 138 -4.85 8.28 2.12
N SER A 139 -4.76 6.96 1.94
CA SER A 139 -5.95 6.15 1.69
C SER A 139 -6.85 6.06 2.91
N ASN A 140 -8.16 6.04 2.67
CA ASN A 140 -9.18 6.00 3.69
C ASN A 140 -10.39 5.21 3.18
N ASN A 141 -10.70 4.10 3.86
CA ASN A 141 -11.69 3.11 3.46
C ASN A 141 -11.36 2.45 2.12
N ASN A 142 -10.08 2.09 1.92
CA ASN A 142 -9.58 1.44 0.71
C ASN A 142 -9.08 0.02 0.98
N ILE A 143 -9.12 -0.82 -0.07
CA ILE A 143 -8.39 -2.09 -0.13
C ILE A 143 -7.07 -1.82 -0.82
N LEU A 144 -5.96 -2.06 -0.13
CA LEU A 144 -4.61 -1.79 -0.57
C LEU A 144 -3.88 -3.11 -0.81
N CYS A 145 -3.67 -3.44 -2.08
CA CYS A 145 -2.92 -4.60 -2.51
C CYS A 145 -1.47 -4.21 -2.73
N VAL A 146 -0.54 -4.92 -2.11
CA VAL A 146 0.89 -4.65 -2.24
C VAL A 146 1.66 -5.94 -2.44
N GLU A 147 2.36 -6.00 -3.58
CA GLU A 147 3.26 -7.11 -3.87
C GLU A 147 4.66 -6.80 -3.34
N GLN A 148 5.21 -7.81 -2.67
CA GLN A 148 6.60 -7.93 -2.21
C GLN A 148 7.18 -6.61 -1.67
N PRO A 149 6.52 -5.97 -0.67
CA PRO A 149 6.91 -4.65 -0.17
C PRO A 149 8.32 -4.62 0.44
N GLU A 150 8.89 -5.77 0.75
CA GLU A 150 10.22 -5.95 1.32
C GLU A 150 11.39 -5.89 0.33
N ILE A 151 11.13 -5.98 -0.99
CA ILE A 151 12.20 -6.11 -1.97
C ILE A 151 13.10 -4.87 -1.94
N HIS A 152 14.41 -5.11 -1.95
CA HIS A 152 15.46 -4.10 -1.85
C HIS A 152 15.52 -3.34 -0.52
N LEU A 153 14.79 -3.79 0.51
CA LEU A 153 14.91 -3.26 1.86
C LEU A 153 15.79 -4.13 2.74
N HIS A 154 16.59 -3.47 3.56
CA HIS A 154 17.31 -4.11 4.64
C HIS A 154 16.32 -4.83 5.59
N PRO A 155 16.58 -6.05 6.07
CA PRO A 155 15.63 -6.82 6.89
C PRO A 155 15.03 -6.05 8.07
N ARG A 156 15.85 -5.26 8.76
CA ARG A 156 15.41 -4.36 9.85
C ARG A 156 14.29 -3.39 9.42
N LEU A 157 14.32 -2.89 8.19
CA LEU A 157 13.30 -2.01 7.63
C LEU A 157 12.02 -2.75 7.22
N GLN A 158 12.14 -4.03 6.88
CA GLN A 158 10.98 -4.86 6.54
C GLN A 158 10.06 -5.04 7.76
N ALA A 159 10.63 -5.15 8.97
CA ALA A 159 9.84 -5.16 10.20
C ALA A 159 9.03 -3.84 10.37
N HIS A 160 9.60 -2.68 10.02
CA HIS A 160 8.89 -1.41 10.12
C HIS A 160 7.68 -1.33 9.16
N LEU A 161 7.64 -2.11 8.07
CA LEU A 161 6.45 -2.22 7.23
C LEU A 161 5.26 -2.80 7.98
N ALA A 162 5.47 -3.82 8.83
CA ALA A 162 4.39 -4.37 9.64
C ALA A 162 3.78 -3.30 10.58
N ASP A 163 4.62 -2.48 11.20
CA ASP A 163 4.16 -1.37 12.05
C ASP A 163 3.34 -0.34 11.24
N LEU A 164 3.79 -0.01 10.02
CA LEU A 164 3.08 0.88 9.10
C LEU A 164 1.70 0.32 8.71
N PHE A 165 1.64 -0.96 8.34
CA PHE A 165 0.38 -1.60 7.96
C PHE A 165 -0.60 -1.60 9.14
N ILE A 166 -0.17 -1.99 10.33
CA ILE A 166 -1.00 -1.95 11.55
C ILE A 166 -1.55 -0.54 11.80
N ALA A 167 -0.69 0.47 11.74
CA ALA A 167 -1.09 1.86 11.97
C ALA A 167 -2.12 2.36 10.95
N SER A 168 -2.07 1.85 9.72
CA SER A 168 -3.00 2.26 8.66
C SER A 168 -4.33 1.50 8.68
N VAL A 169 -4.44 0.39 9.39
CA VAL A 169 -5.68 -0.41 9.48
C VAL A 169 -6.69 0.21 10.44
N THR A 170 -6.25 0.93 11.47
CA THR A 170 -7.13 1.52 12.49
C THR A 170 -7.03 3.05 12.49
N ALA A 171 -8.16 3.74 12.35
CA ALA A 171 -8.23 5.20 12.47
C ALA A 171 -8.11 5.65 13.94
N ALA A 172 -7.84 6.94 14.15
CA ALA A 172 -7.71 7.52 15.49
C ALA A 172 -9.00 7.40 16.35
N ASP A 173 -10.16 7.23 15.71
CA ASP A 173 -11.45 7.01 16.37
C ASP A 173 -11.77 5.51 16.59
N GLY A 174 -10.82 4.62 16.30
CA GLY A 174 -10.93 3.18 16.50
C GLY A 174 -11.67 2.44 15.38
N ARG A 175 -12.15 3.12 14.35
CA ARG A 175 -12.77 2.45 13.19
C ARG A 175 -11.71 1.84 12.27
N LEU A 176 -12.10 0.80 11.53
CA LEU A 176 -11.25 0.28 10.47
C LEU A 176 -11.11 1.33 9.37
N LYS A 177 -9.87 1.64 9.02
CA LYS A 177 -9.49 2.64 8.04
C LYS A 177 -9.19 1.99 6.69
N ASN A 178 -8.24 1.08 6.63
CA ASN A 178 -7.83 0.43 5.38
C ASN A 178 -7.74 -1.09 5.57
N GLN A 179 -7.94 -1.84 4.50
CA GLN A 179 -7.66 -3.27 4.43
C GLN A 179 -6.41 -3.49 3.57
N TRP A 180 -5.47 -4.30 4.05
CA TRP A 180 -4.28 -4.66 3.27
C TRP A 180 -4.35 -6.10 2.78
N ILE A 181 -3.94 -6.29 1.53
CA ILE A 181 -3.62 -7.60 0.95
C ILE A 181 -2.14 -7.54 0.58
N ILE A 182 -1.33 -8.33 1.28
CA ILE A 182 0.13 -8.25 1.20
C ILE A 182 0.65 -9.60 0.71
N GLU A 183 1.32 -9.59 -0.44
CA GLU A 183 2.16 -10.72 -0.86
C GLU A 183 3.56 -10.46 -0.29
N THR A 184 4.10 -11.40 0.48
CA THR A 184 5.43 -11.24 1.09
C THR A 184 6.11 -12.58 1.32
N HIS A 185 7.43 -12.56 1.16
CA HIS A 185 8.37 -13.60 1.56
C HIS A 185 9.20 -13.17 2.77
N SER A 186 8.87 -12.03 3.40
CA SER A 186 9.65 -11.47 4.51
C SER A 186 9.33 -12.12 5.86
N GLU A 187 10.31 -12.85 6.38
CA GLU A 187 10.34 -13.31 7.77
C GLU A 187 10.23 -12.15 8.77
N SER A 188 10.99 -11.09 8.52
CA SER A 188 11.10 -9.96 9.44
C SER A 188 9.75 -9.23 9.58
N LEU A 189 8.97 -9.17 8.50
CA LEU A 189 7.61 -8.64 8.51
C LEU A 189 6.68 -9.56 9.31
N MET A 190 6.68 -10.87 9.04
CA MET A 190 5.81 -11.82 9.74
C MET A 190 6.13 -11.88 11.25
N LEU A 191 7.39 -12.05 11.62
CA LEU A 191 7.84 -12.06 13.03
C LEU A 191 7.46 -10.76 13.75
N ARG A 192 7.53 -9.62 13.05
CA ARG A 192 7.08 -8.34 13.62
C ARG A 192 5.58 -8.33 13.84
N MET A 193 4.78 -8.82 12.90
CA MET A 193 3.33 -8.94 13.05
C MET A 193 2.95 -9.80 14.25
N GLN A 194 3.51 -11.00 14.35
CA GLN A 194 3.30 -11.93 15.49
C GLN A 194 3.67 -11.27 16.81
N ARG A 195 4.84 -10.62 16.87
CA ARG A 195 5.26 -9.85 18.05
C ARG A 195 4.26 -8.75 18.42
N ARG A 196 3.63 -8.08 17.46
CA ARG A 196 2.62 -7.03 17.74
C ARG A 196 1.31 -7.58 18.27
N ILE A 197 0.94 -8.79 17.88
CA ILE A 197 -0.18 -9.53 18.48
C ILE A 197 0.14 -9.84 19.94
N ARG A 198 1.31 -10.43 20.21
CA ARG A 198 1.77 -10.75 21.57
C ARG A 198 1.85 -9.53 22.50
N GLU A 199 2.26 -8.39 21.96
CA GLU A 199 2.32 -7.12 22.70
C GLU A 199 0.94 -6.45 22.88
N GLY A 200 -0.14 -7.04 22.34
CA GLY A 200 -1.50 -6.48 22.41
C GLY A 200 -1.71 -5.23 21.55
N LYS A 201 -0.83 -4.96 20.58
CA LYS A 201 -0.91 -3.76 19.71
C LYS A 201 -1.84 -3.94 18.52
N ILE A 202 -2.10 -5.18 18.12
CA ILE A 202 -3.11 -5.54 17.13
C ILE A 202 -3.83 -6.80 17.60
N LYS A 203 -5.14 -6.87 17.34
CA LYS A 203 -5.94 -8.05 17.62
C LYS A 203 -5.69 -9.12 16.55
N LYS A 204 -5.52 -10.38 16.94
CA LYS A 204 -5.27 -11.49 15.99
C LYS A 204 -6.37 -11.61 14.94
N GLU A 205 -7.62 -11.23 15.25
CA GLU A 205 -8.75 -11.30 14.33
C GLU A 205 -8.59 -10.37 13.12
N LEU A 206 -7.78 -9.32 13.24
CA LEU A 206 -7.47 -8.38 12.16
C LEU A 206 -6.38 -8.87 11.21
N VAL A 207 -5.76 -10.02 11.51
CA VAL A 207 -4.67 -10.60 10.72
C VAL A 207 -5.09 -11.97 10.21
N LYS A 208 -5.01 -12.16 8.90
CA LYS A 208 -5.19 -13.46 8.25
C LYS A 208 -3.96 -13.80 7.46
N VAL A 209 -3.41 -14.98 7.69
CA VAL A 209 -2.23 -15.49 6.99
C VAL A 209 -2.67 -16.64 6.12
N TYR A 210 -2.27 -16.59 4.86
CA TYR A 210 -2.49 -17.64 3.89
C TYR A 210 -1.15 -18.01 3.26
N TYR A 211 -0.91 -19.31 3.15
CA TYR A 211 0.25 -19.85 2.48
C TYR A 211 -0.17 -20.47 1.16
N VAL A 212 0.53 -20.10 0.08
CA VAL A 212 0.27 -20.62 -1.26
C VAL A 212 1.28 -21.71 -1.56
N LEU A 213 0.82 -22.95 -1.62
CA LEU A 213 1.58 -24.09 -2.12
C LEU A 213 1.40 -24.20 -3.63
N SER A 214 2.48 -24.52 -4.33
CA SER A 214 2.43 -24.88 -5.74
C SER A 214 2.92 -26.32 -5.90
N ASP A 215 2.08 -27.19 -6.47
CA ASP A 215 2.42 -28.57 -6.82
C ASP A 215 2.11 -28.84 -8.30
N GLU A 216 2.39 -30.07 -8.77
CA GLU A 216 2.14 -30.46 -10.17
C GLU A 216 0.66 -30.36 -10.59
N SER A 217 -0.27 -30.32 -9.62
CA SER A 217 -1.71 -30.18 -9.85
C SER A 217 -2.22 -28.73 -9.82
N GLY A 218 -1.35 -27.77 -9.50
CA GLY A 218 -1.64 -26.34 -9.45
C GLY A 218 -1.37 -25.71 -8.08
N SER A 219 -1.97 -24.54 -7.84
CA SER A 219 -1.79 -23.82 -6.57
C SER A 219 -2.88 -24.16 -5.56
N LYS A 220 -2.47 -24.44 -4.32
CA LYS A 220 -3.35 -24.69 -3.16
C LYS A 220 -3.10 -23.63 -2.10
N ILE A 221 -4.18 -23.09 -1.53
CA ILE A 221 -4.13 -22.09 -0.46
C ILE A 221 -4.40 -22.78 0.87
N LEU A 222 -3.50 -22.61 1.83
CA LEU A 222 -3.64 -23.07 3.21
C LEU A 222 -3.80 -21.88 4.13
N SER A 223 -4.79 -21.91 5.02
CA SER A 223 -4.93 -20.90 6.06
C SER A 223 -4.01 -21.24 7.23
N LEU A 224 -3.29 -20.25 7.75
CA LEU A 224 -2.43 -20.40 8.92
C LEU A 224 -3.00 -19.53 10.05
N PRO A 225 -3.82 -20.10 10.95
CA PRO A 225 -4.41 -19.35 12.04
C PRO A 225 -3.36 -18.95 13.07
N LEU A 226 -3.58 -17.80 13.70
CA LEU A 226 -2.75 -17.26 14.79
C LEU A 226 -3.49 -17.43 16.12
N ASP A 227 -2.78 -17.74 17.18
CA ASP A 227 -3.29 -17.76 18.55
C ASP A 227 -3.21 -16.38 19.23
N ASP A 228 -3.54 -16.32 20.53
CA ASP A 228 -3.51 -15.09 21.33
C ASP A 228 -2.07 -14.60 21.63
N ASP A 229 -1.08 -15.48 21.55
CA ASP A 229 0.34 -15.15 21.70
C ASP A 229 0.99 -14.77 20.37
N GLY A 230 0.22 -14.80 19.26
CA GLY A 230 0.67 -14.49 17.91
C GLY A 230 1.43 -15.63 17.24
N ASP A 231 1.43 -16.83 17.80
CA ASP A 231 2.07 -18.00 17.21
C ASP A 231 1.09 -18.74 16.28
N PHE A 232 1.62 -19.50 15.32
CA PHE A 232 0.78 -20.28 14.41
C PHE A 232 0.23 -21.52 15.12
N THR A 233 -1.07 -21.75 15.00
CA THR A 233 -1.71 -22.94 15.58
C THR A 233 -1.52 -24.19 14.73
N GLU A 234 -1.17 -24.02 13.47
CA GLU A 234 -0.88 -25.10 12.53
C GLU A 234 0.59 -25.07 12.13
N HIS A 235 1.16 -26.25 11.88
CA HIS A 235 2.53 -26.34 11.40
C HIS A 235 2.66 -25.77 10.00
N TRP A 236 3.70 -24.98 9.80
CA TRP A 236 4.00 -24.40 8.50
C TRP A 236 4.40 -25.50 7.50
N PRO A 237 3.75 -25.61 6.32
CA PRO A 237 4.09 -26.63 5.32
C PRO A 237 5.49 -26.45 4.75
N ASN A 238 6.29 -27.51 4.72
CA ASN A 238 7.68 -27.53 4.21
C ASN A 238 8.66 -26.58 4.93
N GLY A 239 8.31 -26.09 6.13
CA GLY A 239 9.17 -25.21 6.92
C GLY A 239 9.65 -24.00 6.13
N PHE A 240 8.92 -22.88 6.15
CA PHE A 240 9.26 -21.61 5.48
C PHE A 240 10.72 -21.15 5.68
N PHE A 241 11.41 -21.69 6.69
CA PHE A 241 12.75 -21.34 7.14
C PHE A 241 13.71 -22.53 7.29
N GLU A 242 13.31 -23.74 6.90
CA GLU A 242 14.23 -24.89 6.95
C GLU A 242 15.36 -24.73 5.94
N GLU A 243 15.16 -24.06 4.80
CA GLU A 243 16.27 -23.82 3.85
C GLU A 243 17.42 -22.99 4.47
N ARG A 244 17.11 -21.95 5.26
CA ARG A 244 18.17 -21.17 5.94
C ARG A 244 18.81 -21.97 7.07
N LEU A 245 18.04 -22.77 7.81
CA LEU A 245 18.59 -23.67 8.83
C LEU A 245 19.40 -24.79 8.19
N ASN A 246 18.99 -25.34 7.06
CA ASN A 246 19.70 -26.36 6.30
C ASN A 246 20.97 -25.79 5.66
N GLU A 247 20.98 -24.53 5.21
CA GLU A 247 22.21 -23.85 4.78
C GLU A 247 23.18 -23.56 5.94
N ILE A 248 22.67 -23.20 7.13
CA ILE A 248 23.51 -22.91 8.31
C ILE A 248 24.03 -24.19 8.96
N PHE A 249 23.19 -25.22 9.06
CA PHE A 249 23.47 -26.43 9.84
C PHE A 249 23.84 -27.64 8.98
N GLY A 250 23.72 -27.55 7.65
CA GLY A 250 24.15 -28.58 6.71
C GLY A 250 23.52 -29.94 7.00
N ALA A 251 22.33 -30.20 6.45
CA ALA A 251 21.83 -31.56 6.36
C ALA A 251 22.61 -32.35 5.30
#